data_AF-A0A553KLA4-F1
#
_entry.id   AF-A0A553KLA4-F1
#
_cell.length_a   1.000
_cell.length_b   1.000
_cell.length_c   1.000
_cell.angle_alpha   90.00
_cell.angle_beta   90.00
_cell.angle_gamma   90.00
#
_symmetry.space_group_name_H-M   'P 1'
#
loop_
_entity.id
_entity.type
_entity.pdbx_description
1 polymer ?
#
loop_
_entity_poly.entity_id
_entity_poly.type
_entity_poly.pdbx_seq_one_letter_code
_entity_poly.pdbx_strand_id
1 'polypeptide(L)'
;MKHGSLKGMSLLDSVVHVSSIMHRMVLCFEDDFTLGITDREKFLTYLPGKTLQFGLSPHDPIKEGSLANTIIKQGRPMTKLMDSSVYGIAYIAGGLPIEEDGRISGALVFGVSLDRQNKLAQIAEHLSAIVEEVSAQSVVMQSSAETLSSHSEKLHQVMTGMLQQVETTFSVLKSISDIAKQSGILGLNASIEAARAGEQGRGFAIVAGEMRRLASTSGDLAKEISKSLSSLQEEITSLSQMVLASKNLAKAQTEGIMELASAIQDVTKEACLLQQMSQIQAGS
;
A
#
# COMPACT_ATOMS: atom_id res chain seq x y z
N MET A 1 6.97 54.35 13.06
CA MET A 1 7.73 54.45 11.80
C MET A 1 8.04 55.92 11.54
N LYS A 2 9.29 56.36 11.67
CA LYS A 2 9.68 57.72 11.25
C LYS A 2 9.73 57.72 9.72
N HIS A 3 8.98 58.61 9.07
CA HIS A 3 9.10 58.84 7.63
C HIS A 3 10.48 59.45 7.33
N GLY A 4 11.46 58.61 7.00
CA GLY A 4 12.67 59.04 6.31
C GLY A 4 12.34 59.26 4.85
N SER A 5 12.48 60.49 4.35
CA SER A 5 12.34 60.76 2.93
C SER A 5 13.51 60.12 2.18
N LEU A 6 13.25 59.34 1.13
CA LEU A 6 14.28 58.83 0.21
C LEU A 6 14.90 59.94 -0.67
N LYS A 7 14.41 61.18 -0.57
CA LYS A 7 14.94 62.31 -1.36
C LYS A 7 16.38 62.60 -0.96
N GLY A 8 17.31 62.42 -1.92
CA GLY A 8 18.72 62.76 -1.78
C GLY A 8 19.63 61.64 -1.27
N MET A 9 19.11 60.41 -1.10
CA MET A 9 19.93 59.24 -0.80
C MET A 9 20.55 58.66 -2.08
N SER A 10 21.74 58.09 -1.97
CA SER A 10 22.32 57.28 -3.05
C SER A 10 21.44 56.06 -3.34
N LEU A 11 21.57 55.46 -4.51
CA LEU A 11 20.86 54.21 -4.84
C LEU A 11 21.25 53.10 -3.85
N LEU A 12 22.54 53.01 -3.52
CA LEU A 12 23.05 52.02 -2.56
C LEU A 12 22.41 52.19 -1.17
N ASP A 13 22.39 53.41 -0.65
CA ASP A 13 21.77 53.71 0.66
C ASP A 13 20.26 53.43 0.64
N SER A 14 19.60 53.72 -0.49
CA SER A 14 18.17 53.44 -0.68
C SER A 14 17.89 51.94 -0.65
N VAL A 15 18.72 51.12 -1.31
CA VAL A 15 18.62 49.65 -1.30
C VAL A 15 18.87 49.10 0.10
N VAL A 16 19.86 49.62 0.83
CA VAL A 16 20.09 49.29 2.25
C VAL A 16 18.86 49.63 3.09
N HIS A 17 18.26 50.79 2.89
CA HIS A 17 17.09 51.24 3.65
C HIS A 17 15.87 50.33 3.50
N VAL A 18 15.61 49.83 2.28
CA VAL A 18 14.44 48.96 2.00
C VAL A 18 14.73 47.46 2.18
N SER A 19 16.00 47.08 2.40
CA SER A 19 16.46 45.69 2.50
C SER A 19 15.67 44.84 3.50
N SER A 20 15.34 45.39 4.66
CA SER A 20 14.56 44.70 5.70
C SER A 20 13.14 44.37 5.22
N ILE A 21 12.51 45.26 4.44
CA ILE A 21 11.19 45.01 3.87
C ILE A 21 11.29 43.97 2.75
N MET A 22 12.32 44.05 1.89
CA MET A 22 12.56 43.06 0.84
C MET A 22 12.76 41.66 1.41
N HIS A 23 13.60 41.54 2.45
CA HIS A 23 13.85 40.27 3.13
C HIS A 23 12.57 39.69 3.75
N ARG A 24 11.81 40.49 4.50
CA ARG A 24 10.52 40.06 5.07
C ARG A 24 9.49 39.68 4.02
N MET A 25 9.48 40.36 2.87
CA MET A 25 8.59 40.04 1.76
C MET A 25 8.93 38.67 1.16
N VAL A 26 10.21 38.37 0.94
CA VAL A 26 10.63 37.06 0.41
C VAL A 26 10.34 35.95 1.42
N LEU A 27 10.52 36.22 2.71
CA LEU A 27 10.15 35.28 3.79
C LEU A 27 8.64 34.97 3.87
N CYS A 28 7.78 35.66 3.12
CA CYS A 28 6.36 35.28 3.01
C CYS A 28 6.13 34.05 2.11
N PHE A 29 7.12 33.64 1.31
CA PHE A 29 7.00 32.50 0.38
C PHE A 29 8.26 31.62 0.29
N GLU A 30 9.40 32.05 0.84
CA GLU A 30 10.58 31.20 1.05
C GLU A 30 10.98 31.19 2.53
N ASP A 31 10.98 30.02 3.16
CA ASP A 31 11.18 29.89 4.61
C ASP A 31 12.62 30.16 5.07
N ASP A 32 13.60 30.13 4.14
CA ASP A 32 15.01 30.24 4.47
C ASP A 32 15.79 31.03 3.41
N PHE A 33 15.73 32.34 3.57
CA PHE A 33 16.30 33.34 2.68
C PHE A 33 17.28 34.24 3.42
N THR A 34 18.48 34.41 2.88
CA THR A 34 19.48 35.38 3.34
C THR A 34 19.56 36.53 2.34
N LEU A 35 19.79 37.75 2.86
CA LEU A 35 20.03 38.93 2.05
C LEU A 35 21.24 39.68 2.59
N GLY A 36 22.19 40.01 1.72
CA GLY A 36 23.34 40.84 2.01
C GLY A 36 23.41 42.01 1.03
N ILE A 37 23.78 43.18 1.52
CA ILE A 37 24.09 44.34 0.68
C ILE A 37 25.48 44.81 1.04
N THR A 38 26.31 45.05 0.02
CA THR A 38 27.69 45.46 0.18
C THR A 38 27.95 46.76 -0.58
N ASP A 39 28.91 47.54 -0.11
CA ASP A 39 29.61 48.50 -0.97
C ASP A 39 30.71 47.76 -1.77
N ARG A 40 31.76 48.44 -2.20
CA ARG A 40 32.89 47.83 -2.94
C ARG A 40 33.91 47.11 -2.04
N GLU A 41 33.84 47.28 -0.73
CA GLU A 41 34.86 46.84 0.24
C GLU A 41 34.28 45.94 1.35
N LYS A 42 33.07 46.20 1.81
CA LYS A 42 32.46 45.58 3.01
C LYS A 42 30.94 45.41 2.91
N PHE A 43 30.39 44.60 3.80
CA PHE A 43 28.94 44.45 3.99
C PHE A 43 28.36 45.69 4.68
N LEU A 44 27.29 46.25 4.12
CA LEU A 44 26.50 47.32 4.74
C LEU A 44 25.34 46.74 5.56
N THR A 45 24.78 45.62 5.12
CA THR A 45 23.70 44.91 5.81
C THR A 45 23.78 43.42 5.52
N TYR A 46 23.46 42.61 6.52
CA TYR A 46 23.24 41.19 6.39
C TYR A 46 21.98 40.81 7.18
N LEU A 47 21.06 40.14 6.52
CA LEU A 47 19.82 39.62 7.06
C LEU A 47 19.87 38.09 6.91
N PRO A 48 20.05 37.35 8.01
CA PRO A 48 20.21 35.91 7.98
C PRO A 48 18.90 35.20 7.62
N GLY A 49 19.05 33.99 7.09
CA GLY A 49 17.96 33.03 6.97
C GLY A 49 17.76 32.27 8.28
N LYS A 50 16.85 31.31 8.27
CA LYS A 50 16.56 30.46 9.43
C LYS A 50 17.71 29.49 9.66
N THR A 51 18.09 28.71 8.65
CA THR A 51 19.18 27.74 8.73
C THR A 51 20.40 28.19 7.93
N LEU A 52 20.18 29.01 6.89
CA LEU A 52 21.25 29.61 6.10
C LEU A 52 21.85 30.81 6.86
N GLN A 53 22.86 30.56 7.70
CA GLN A 53 23.53 31.58 8.50
C GLN A 53 25.03 31.58 8.22
N PHE A 54 25.54 32.66 7.61
CA PHE A 54 26.95 32.78 7.22
C PHE A 54 27.81 33.44 8.30
N GLY A 55 27.21 33.85 9.43
CA GLY A 55 27.92 34.52 10.53
C GLY A 55 28.46 35.91 10.15
N LEU A 56 27.89 36.55 9.13
CA LEU A 56 28.31 37.87 8.66
C LEU A 56 27.65 38.97 9.49
N SER A 57 28.35 40.08 9.65
CA SER A 57 27.88 41.29 10.30
C SER A 57 28.09 42.51 9.40
N PRO A 58 27.31 43.60 9.58
CA PRO A 58 27.63 44.86 8.97
C PRO A 58 29.08 45.26 9.28
N HIS A 59 29.78 45.78 8.28
CA HIS A 59 31.20 46.15 8.24
C HIS A 59 32.21 45.03 8.00
N ASP A 60 31.77 43.76 7.92
CA ASP A 60 32.68 42.67 7.54
C ASP A 60 33.22 42.89 6.12
N PRO A 61 34.53 42.66 5.87
CA PRO A 61 35.12 42.87 4.55
C PRO A 61 34.62 41.83 3.53
N ILE A 62 34.51 42.24 2.27
CA ILE A 62 34.19 41.33 1.16
C ILE A 62 35.40 40.44 0.89
N LYS A 63 35.27 39.15 1.17
CA LYS A 63 36.33 38.16 0.88
C LYS A 63 36.55 38.07 -0.63
N GLU A 64 37.82 38.04 -1.05
CA GLU A 64 38.19 37.82 -2.45
C GLU A 64 37.71 36.44 -2.92
N GLY A 65 37.19 36.35 -4.15
CA GLY A 65 36.58 35.13 -4.69
C GLY A 65 35.16 34.84 -4.19
N SER A 66 34.61 35.65 -3.27
CA SER A 66 33.19 35.56 -2.92
C SER A 66 32.27 35.95 -4.08
N LEU A 67 30.99 35.55 -4.00
CA LEU A 67 29.99 35.91 -5.00
C LEU A 67 29.83 37.44 -5.13
N ALA A 68 29.79 38.16 -3.99
CA ALA A 68 29.74 39.61 -3.96
C ALA A 68 30.96 40.24 -4.67
N ASN A 69 32.18 39.77 -4.37
CA ASN A 69 33.41 40.25 -5.04
C ASN A 69 33.35 40.05 -6.56
N THR A 70 32.86 38.88 -7.00
CA THR A 70 32.78 38.51 -8.40
C THR A 70 31.75 39.36 -9.15
N ILE A 71 30.58 39.58 -8.56
CA ILE A 71 29.53 40.46 -9.11
C ILE A 71 30.04 41.89 -9.26
N ILE A 72 30.74 42.42 -8.25
CA ILE A 72 31.29 43.79 -8.30
C ILE A 72 32.39 43.92 -9.35
N LYS A 73 33.25 42.90 -9.53
CA LYS A 73 34.30 42.90 -10.55
C LYS A 73 33.75 42.73 -11.97
N GLN A 74 32.74 41.90 -12.16
CA GLN A 74 32.19 41.58 -13.49
C GLN A 74 31.05 42.51 -13.92
N GLY A 75 30.36 43.16 -12.98
CA GLY A 75 29.27 44.08 -13.27
C GLY A 75 28.02 43.42 -13.87
N ARG A 76 27.76 42.15 -13.55
CA ARG A 76 26.58 41.43 -14.07
C ARG A 76 25.90 40.58 -12.99
N PRO A 77 24.58 40.34 -13.12
CA PRO A 77 23.87 39.34 -12.33
C PRO A 77 24.57 37.98 -12.36
N MET A 78 24.59 37.29 -11.23
CA MET A 78 25.12 35.93 -11.15
C MET A 78 24.29 35.09 -10.20
N THR A 79 24.11 33.83 -10.56
CA THR A 79 23.51 32.78 -9.72
C THR A 79 24.42 31.56 -9.76
N LYS A 80 24.63 30.93 -8.61
CA LYS A 80 25.46 29.74 -8.51
C LYS A 80 24.93 28.81 -7.43
N LEU A 81 24.88 27.53 -7.76
CA LEU A 81 24.59 26.46 -6.81
C LEU A 81 25.78 26.28 -5.87
N MET A 82 25.52 26.29 -4.57
CA MET A 82 26.48 26.00 -3.51
C MET A 82 26.14 24.64 -2.93
N ASP A 83 27.13 23.76 -2.88
CA ASP A 83 27.01 22.49 -2.17
C ASP A 83 27.05 22.72 -0.64
N SER A 84 26.76 21.66 0.12
CA SER A 84 26.74 21.70 1.58
C SER A 84 28.14 21.74 2.22
N SER A 85 29.24 21.71 1.46
CA SER A 85 30.59 21.56 2.02
C SER A 85 31.06 22.77 2.84
N VAL A 86 30.59 23.97 2.48
CA VAL A 86 31.07 25.23 3.09
C VAL A 86 30.28 25.62 4.33
N TYR A 87 28.95 25.45 4.31
CA TYR A 87 28.05 25.91 5.37
C TYR A 87 27.09 24.82 5.88
N GLY A 88 27.33 23.55 5.54
CA GLY A 88 26.52 22.41 5.98
C GLY A 88 25.18 22.24 5.26
N ILE A 89 24.78 23.21 4.43
CA ILE A 89 23.48 23.28 3.76
C ILE A 89 23.72 23.64 2.30
N ALA A 90 23.07 22.93 1.37
CA ALA A 90 23.10 23.29 -0.04
C ALA A 90 22.14 24.46 -0.30
N TYR A 91 22.56 25.46 -1.06
CA TYR A 91 21.76 26.66 -1.31
C TYR A 91 22.07 27.24 -2.69
N ILE A 92 21.14 28.00 -3.24
CA ILE A 92 21.41 28.85 -4.40
C ILE A 92 21.88 30.19 -3.90
N ALA A 93 23.10 30.57 -4.26
CA ALA A 93 23.64 31.91 -4.04
C ALA A 93 23.42 32.75 -5.29
N GLY A 94 22.81 33.92 -5.15
CA GLY A 94 22.59 34.83 -6.27
C GLY A 94 22.92 36.26 -5.91
N GLY A 95 22.97 37.13 -6.90
CA GLY A 95 23.11 38.55 -6.66
C GLY A 95 23.16 39.40 -7.91
N LEU A 96 23.08 40.70 -7.68
CA LEU A 96 22.94 41.75 -8.68
C LEU A 96 23.91 42.89 -8.33
N PRO A 97 24.61 43.47 -9.30
CA PRO A 97 25.38 44.68 -9.06
C PRO A 97 24.42 45.85 -8.79
N ILE A 98 24.81 46.72 -7.87
CA ILE A 98 24.12 48.00 -7.63
C ILE A 98 24.90 49.07 -8.38
N GLU A 99 24.31 49.59 -9.45
CA GLU A 99 24.94 50.58 -10.33
C GLU A 99 24.31 51.96 -10.15
N GLU A 100 25.16 52.97 -9.98
CA GLU A 100 24.78 54.37 -9.82
C GLU A 100 25.67 55.22 -10.73
N ASP A 101 25.07 56.07 -11.57
CA ASP A 101 25.77 56.95 -12.52
C ASP A 101 26.83 56.25 -13.39
N GLY A 102 26.56 55.02 -13.85
CA GLY A 102 27.47 54.25 -14.71
C GLY A 102 28.62 53.57 -13.95
N ARG A 103 28.56 53.53 -12.61
CA ARG A 103 29.57 52.91 -11.75
C ARG A 103 28.94 51.92 -10.79
N ILE A 104 29.60 50.78 -10.58
CA ILE A 104 29.18 49.80 -9.60
C ILE A 104 29.50 50.32 -8.20
N SER A 105 28.47 50.71 -7.46
CA SER A 105 28.56 51.19 -6.08
C SER A 105 28.61 50.04 -5.07
N GLY A 106 28.11 48.86 -5.44
CA GLY A 106 28.05 47.70 -4.54
C GLY A 106 27.36 46.50 -5.16
N ALA A 107 26.94 45.56 -4.33
CA ALA A 107 26.14 44.40 -4.76
C ALA A 107 25.04 44.05 -3.75
N LEU A 108 23.91 43.59 -4.27
CA LEU A 108 22.90 42.86 -3.53
C LEU A 108 23.16 41.38 -3.75
N VAL A 109 23.39 40.63 -2.68
CA VAL A 109 23.58 39.17 -2.72
C VAL A 109 22.53 38.50 -1.86
N PHE A 110 22.13 37.30 -2.26
CA PHE A 110 21.16 36.52 -1.53
C PHE A 110 21.51 35.04 -1.56
N GLY A 111 20.91 34.30 -0.64
CA GLY A 111 20.98 32.85 -0.59
C GLY A 111 19.63 32.25 -0.26
N VAL A 112 19.21 31.24 -1.02
CA VAL A 112 17.98 30.47 -0.79
C VAL A 112 18.36 29.03 -0.50
N SER A 113 17.95 28.49 0.65
CA SER A 113 18.20 27.09 1.02
C SER A 113 17.51 26.13 0.05
N LEU A 114 18.18 25.00 -0.27
CA LEU A 114 17.61 23.91 -1.06
C LEU A 114 16.96 22.80 -0.22
N ASP A 115 16.92 22.96 1.10
CA ASP A 115 16.42 21.92 2.02
C ASP A 115 14.96 21.55 1.74
N ARG A 116 14.10 22.54 1.44
CA ARG A 116 12.69 22.31 1.10
C ARG A 116 12.56 21.47 -0.17
N GLN A 117 13.31 21.82 -1.22
CA GLN A 117 13.28 21.12 -2.50
C GLN A 117 13.84 19.70 -2.37
N ASN A 118 14.96 19.53 -1.65
CA ASN A 118 15.55 18.22 -1.41
C ASN A 118 14.60 17.30 -0.63
N LYS A 119 13.90 17.83 0.40
CA LYS A 119 12.88 17.07 1.13
C LYS A 119 11.71 16.66 0.23
N LEU A 120 11.23 17.56 -0.63
CA LEU A 120 10.17 17.23 -1.59
C LEU A 120 10.62 16.15 -2.59
N ALA A 121 11.86 16.23 -3.09
CA ALA A 121 12.43 15.23 -3.98
C ALA A 121 12.53 13.85 -3.29
N GLN A 122 13.02 13.81 -2.06
CA GLN A 122 13.11 12.58 -1.27
C GLN A 122 11.73 11.97 -0.98
N ILE A 123 10.72 12.80 -0.67
CA ILE A 123 9.35 12.33 -0.48
C ILE A 123 8.81 11.72 -1.78
N ALA A 124 9.03 12.37 -2.93
CA ALA A 124 8.58 11.86 -4.22
C ALA A 124 9.26 10.53 -4.61
N GLU A 125 10.56 10.41 -4.36
CA GLU A 125 11.31 9.16 -4.57
C GLU A 125 10.80 8.03 -3.66
N HIS A 126 10.60 8.32 -2.37
CA HIS A 126 10.06 7.36 -1.41
C HIS A 126 8.63 6.93 -1.75
N LEU A 127 7.78 7.87 -2.20
CA LEU A 127 6.43 7.55 -2.68
C LEU A 127 6.47 6.65 -3.92
N SER A 128 7.38 6.91 -4.86
CA SER A 128 7.52 6.09 -6.07
C SER A 128 7.94 4.66 -5.72
N ALA A 129 8.87 4.49 -4.79
CA ALA A 129 9.28 3.16 -4.31
C ALA A 129 8.13 2.40 -3.63
N ILE A 130 7.35 3.07 -2.76
CA ILE A 130 6.16 2.47 -2.14
C ILE A 130 5.15 2.05 -3.21
N VAL A 131 4.92 2.89 -4.21
CA VAL A 131 3.98 2.59 -5.30
C VAL A 131 4.40 1.35 -6.08
N GLU A 132 5.69 1.19 -6.41
CA GLU A 132 6.20 0.00 -7.08
C GLU A 132 5.99 -1.26 -6.23
N GLU A 133 6.27 -1.19 -4.93
CA GLU A 133 6.05 -2.29 -3.99
C GLU A 133 4.57 -2.69 -3.90
N VAL A 134 3.68 -1.71 -3.70
CA VAL A 134 2.23 -1.94 -3.61
C VAL A 134 1.67 -2.47 -4.94
N SER A 135 2.19 -2.00 -6.08
CA SER A 135 1.83 -2.53 -7.41
C SER A 135 2.23 -3.99 -7.56
N ALA A 136 3.46 -4.36 -7.19
CA ALA A 136 3.92 -5.74 -7.21
C ALA A 136 3.05 -6.64 -6.30
N GLN A 137 2.72 -6.17 -5.10
CA GLN A 137 1.85 -6.89 -4.17
C GLN A 137 0.43 -7.06 -4.71
N SER A 138 -0.10 -6.06 -5.43
CA SER A 138 -1.41 -6.13 -6.07
C SER A 138 -1.49 -7.24 -7.11
N VAL A 139 -0.44 -7.42 -7.92
CA VAL A 139 -0.34 -8.52 -8.90
C VAL A 139 -0.36 -9.89 -8.20
N VAL A 140 0.38 -10.03 -7.10
CA VAL A 140 0.39 -11.27 -6.31
C VAL A 140 -0.99 -11.55 -5.69
N MET A 141 -1.67 -10.52 -5.19
CA MET A 141 -3.04 -10.65 -4.68
C MET A 141 -4.02 -11.08 -5.76
N GLN A 142 -3.88 -10.57 -6.99
CA GLN A 142 -4.73 -10.95 -8.12
C GLN A 142 -4.57 -12.43 -8.46
N SER A 143 -3.33 -12.90 -8.60
CA SER A 143 -3.04 -14.31 -8.83
C SER A 143 -3.57 -15.21 -7.70
N SER A 144 -3.49 -14.73 -6.46
CA SER A 144 -4.01 -15.44 -5.29
C SER A 144 -5.54 -15.55 -5.33
N ALA A 145 -6.25 -14.48 -5.70
CA ALA A 145 -7.71 -14.48 -5.85
C ALA A 145 -8.18 -15.44 -6.97
N GLU A 146 -7.49 -15.45 -8.10
CA GLU A 146 -7.76 -16.38 -9.21
C GLU A 146 -7.55 -17.84 -8.79
N THR A 147 -6.44 -18.11 -8.08
CA THR A 147 -6.13 -19.43 -7.53
C THR A 147 -7.19 -19.88 -6.54
N LEU A 148 -7.64 -18.99 -5.64
CA LEU A 148 -8.71 -19.27 -4.68
C LEU A 148 -10.04 -19.56 -5.38
N SER A 149 -10.37 -18.82 -6.44
CA SER A 149 -11.57 -19.08 -7.24
C SER A 149 -11.50 -20.46 -7.92
N SER A 150 -10.35 -20.81 -8.50
CA SER A 150 -10.14 -22.13 -9.11
C SER A 150 -10.25 -23.27 -8.09
N HIS A 151 -9.65 -23.11 -6.91
CA HIS A 151 -9.79 -24.09 -5.82
C HIS A 151 -11.23 -24.23 -5.34
N SER A 152 -11.96 -23.13 -5.23
CA SER A 152 -13.37 -23.13 -4.84
C SER A 152 -14.22 -23.89 -5.87
N GLU A 153 -13.97 -23.69 -7.16
CA GLU A 153 -14.64 -24.42 -8.26
C GLU A 153 -14.37 -25.94 -8.17
N LYS A 154 -13.10 -26.33 -7.96
CA LYS A 154 -12.70 -27.74 -7.80
C LYS A 154 -13.34 -28.38 -6.57
N LEU A 155 -13.32 -27.69 -5.43
CA LEU A 155 -13.95 -28.18 -4.20
C LEU A 155 -15.46 -28.37 -4.40
N HIS A 156 -16.13 -27.42 -5.06
CA HIS A 156 -17.54 -27.54 -5.39
C HIS A 156 -17.84 -28.80 -6.22
N GLN A 157 -17.00 -29.08 -7.22
CA GLN A 157 -17.14 -30.30 -8.04
C GLN A 157 -16.94 -31.58 -7.20
N VAL A 158 -15.92 -31.61 -6.33
CA VAL A 158 -15.66 -32.75 -5.44
C VAL A 158 -16.83 -32.99 -4.50
N MET A 159 -17.37 -31.95 -3.87
CA MET A 159 -18.53 -32.06 -2.98
C MET A 159 -19.78 -32.55 -3.70
N THR A 160 -20.02 -32.09 -4.93
CA THR A 160 -21.13 -32.58 -5.75
C THR A 160 -20.99 -34.09 -6.00
N GLY A 161 -19.78 -34.55 -6.33
CA GLY A 161 -19.49 -35.97 -6.48
C GLY A 161 -19.67 -36.77 -5.18
N MET A 162 -19.27 -36.22 -4.04
CA MET A 162 -19.47 -36.84 -2.73
C MET A 162 -20.96 -37.00 -2.38
N LEU A 163 -21.78 -35.97 -2.63
CA LEU A 163 -23.23 -36.06 -2.41
C LEU A 163 -23.87 -37.18 -3.27
N GLN A 164 -23.46 -37.29 -4.53
CA GLN A 164 -23.93 -38.36 -5.41
C GLN A 164 -23.51 -39.75 -4.92
N GLN A 165 -22.29 -39.88 -4.38
CA GLN A 165 -21.81 -41.13 -3.81
C GLN A 165 -22.58 -41.51 -2.53
N VAL A 166 -22.89 -40.54 -1.69
CA VAL A 166 -23.72 -40.73 -0.49
C VAL A 166 -25.12 -41.21 -0.88
N GLU A 167 -25.76 -40.56 -1.86
CA GLU A 167 -27.08 -40.95 -2.37
C GLU A 167 -27.08 -42.39 -2.93
N THR A 168 -26.05 -42.73 -3.71
CA THR A 168 -25.87 -44.09 -4.24
C THR A 168 -25.74 -45.11 -3.10
N THR A 169 -25.01 -44.76 -2.04
CA THR A 169 -24.81 -45.65 -0.88
C THR A 169 -26.11 -45.83 -0.09
N PHE A 170 -26.93 -44.79 0.05
CA PHE A 170 -28.27 -44.91 0.62
C PHE A 170 -29.15 -45.90 -0.15
N SER A 171 -29.11 -45.90 -1.48
CA SER A 171 -29.83 -46.87 -2.33
C SER A 171 -29.40 -48.31 -2.05
N VAL A 172 -28.09 -48.55 -1.90
CA VAL A 172 -27.54 -49.86 -1.55
C VAL A 172 -27.99 -50.29 -0.15
N LEU A 173 -27.95 -49.41 0.84
CA LEU A 173 -28.41 -49.71 2.21
C LEU A 173 -29.90 -50.02 2.27
N LYS A 174 -30.72 -49.34 1.46
CA LYS A 174 -32.14 -49.66 1.31
C LYS A 174 -32.32 -51.10 0.81
N SER A 175 -31.54 -51.48 -0.21
CA SER A 175 -31.55 -52.84 -0.76
C SER A 175 -31.13 -53.88 0.27
N ILE A 176 -30.08 -53.61 1.06
CA ILE A 176 -29.64 -54.48 2.17
C ILE A 176 -30.73 -54.61 3.23
N SER A 177 -31.38 -53.50 3.61
CA SER A 177 -32.47 -53.50 4.57
C SER A 177 -33.65 -54.36 4.09
N ASP A 178 -33.98 -54.29 2.80
CA ASP A 178 -35.07 -55.07 2.23
C ASP A 178 -34.72 -56.56 2.11
N ILE A 179 -33.47 -56.91 1.75
CA ILE A 179 -32.95 -58.29 1.78
C ILE A 179 -32.97 -58.85 3.21
N ALA A 180 -32.57 -58.06 4.20
CA ALA A 180 -32.60 -58.44 5.61
C ALA A 180 -34.03 -58.74 6.07
N LYS A 181 -35.02 -57.88 5.73
CA LYS A 181 -36.43 -58.15 6.03
C LYS A 181 -36.94 -59.43 5.37
N GLN A 182 -36.65 -59.63 4.08
CA GLN A 182 -37.05 -60.84 3.34
C GLN A 182 -36.43 -62.10 3.96
N SER A 183 -35.13 -62.06 4.29
CA SER A 183 -34.42 -63.17 4.93
C SER A 183 -35.00 -63.48 6.31
N GLY A 184 -35.43 -62.45 7.06
CA GLY A 184 -36.13 -62.62 8.33
C GLY A 184 -37.47 -63.32 8.18
N ILE A 185 -38.25 -63.00 7.14
CA ILE A 185 -39.51 -63.68 6.82
C ILE A 185 -39.27 -65.13 6.39
N LEU A 186 -38.25 -65.38 5.57
CA LEU A 186 -37.86 -66.74 5.17
C LEU A 186 -37.45 -67.58 6.38
N GLY A 187 -36.61 -67.03 7.25
CA GLY A 187 -36.22 -67.68 8.50
C GLY A 187 -37.42 -67.95 9.42
N LEU A 188 -38.37 -67.01 9.52
CA LEU A 188 -39.61 -67.22 10.27
C LEU A 188 -40.44 -68.38 9.71
N ASN A 189 -40.66 -68.42 8.40
CA ASN A 189 -41.40 -69.50 7.74
C ASN A 189 -40.70 -70.86 7.95
N ALA A 190 -39.37 -70.90 7.86
CA ALA A 190 -38.59 -72.10 8.13
C ALA A 190 -38.68 -72.54 9.60
N SER A 191 -38.68 -71.60 10.56
CA SER A 191 -38.90 -71.93 11.98
C SER A 191 -40.27 -72.54 12.24
N ILE A 192 -41.31 -72.05 11.57
CA ILE A 192 -42.69 -72.57 11.67
C ILE A 192 -42.74 -74.01 11.13
N GLU A 193 -42.15 -74.25 9.94
CA GLU A 193 -42.18 -75.58 9.33
C GLU A 193 -41.31 -76.59 10.11
N ALA A 194 -40.18 -76.14 10.66
CA ALA A 194 -39.36 -76.95 11.56
C ALA A 194 -40.11 -77.35 12.84
N ALA A 195 -40.90 -76.44 13.43
CA ALA A 195 -41.76 -76.76 14.56
C ALA A 195 -42.87 -77.78 14.17
N ARG A 196 -43.42 -77.65 12.96
CA ARG A 196 -44.44 -78.55 12.42
C ARG A 196 -43.93 -79.98 12.20
N ALA A 197 -42.66 -80.14 11.84
CA ALA A 197 -41.99 -81.43 11.69
C ALA A 197 -41.64 -82.12 13.04
N GLY A 198 -41.88 -81.46 14.18
CA GLY A 198 -41.65 -82.04 15.51
C GLY A 198 -40.18 -82.37 15.78
N GLU A 199 -39.90 -83.56 16.33
CA GLU A 199 -38.53 -84.00 16.65
C GLU A 199 -37.60 -84.02 15.42
N GLN A 200 -38.12 -84.34 14.23
CA GLN A 200 -37.34 -84.38 12.99
C GLN A 200 -36.90 -82.98 12.51
N GLY A 201 -37.58 -81.92 12.98
CA GLY A 201 -37.30 -80.53 12.60
C GLY A 201 -36.32 -79.80 13.52
N ARG A 202 -35.86 -80.40 14.63
CA ARG A 202 -35.04 -79.69 15.65
C ARG A 202 -33.77 -79.06 15.08
N GLY A 203 -33.07 -79.74 14.19
CA GLY A 203 -31.88 -79.19 13.52
C GLY A 203 -32.21 -77.99 12.62
N PHE A 204 -33.30 -78.08 11.86
CA PHE A 204 -33.77 -76.98 11.00
C PHE A 204 -34.24 -75.78 11.82
N ALA A 205 -34.84 -75.99 13.00
CA ALA A 205 -35.27 -74.91 13.88
C ALA A 205 -34.08 -74.05 14.36
N ILE A 206 -32.95 -74.67 14.67
CA ILE A 206 -31.71 -73.97 15.07
C ILE A 206 -31.20 -73.09 13.91
N VAL A 207 -31.11 -73.66 12.70
CA VAL A 207 -30.64 -72.93 11.51
C VAL A 207 -31.58 -71.76 11.17
N ALA A 208 -32.90 -71.97 11.26
CA ALA A 208 -33.89 -70.93 11.00
C ALA A 208 -33.82 -69.78 12.03
N GLY A 209 -33.57 -70.11 13.31
CA GLY A 209 -33.33 -69.12 14.35
C GLY A 209 -32.08 -68.27 14.09
N GLU A 210 -30.99 -68.92 13.69
CA GLU A 210 -29.74 -68.22 13.34
C GLU A 210 -29.91 -67.33 12.10
N MET A 211 -30.66 -67.79 11.10
CA MET A 211 -31.01 -66.99 9.92
C MET A 211 -31.80 -65.72 10.29
N ARG A 212 -32.79 -65.82 11.19
CA ARG A 212 -33.51 -64.64 11.71
C ARG A 212 -32.60 -63.69 12.47
N ARG A 213 -31.68 -64.23 13.29
CA ARG A 213 -30.71 -63.42 14.03
C ARG A 213 -29.79 -62.64 13.08
N LEU A 214 -29.25 -63.31 12.06
CA LEU A 214 -28.42 -62.67 11.04
C LEU A 214 -29.18 -61.59 10.26
N ALA A 215 -30.44 -61.87 9.89
CA ALA A 215 -31.31 -60.90 9.24
C ALA A 215 -31.54 -59.65 10.11
N SER A 216 -31.86 -59.81 11.40
CA SER A 216 -32.03 -58.69 12.33
C SER A 216 -30.75 -57.86 12.44
N THR A 217 -29.62 -58.52 12.71
CA THR A 217 -28.31 -57.85 12.82
C THR A 217 -27.95 -57.08 11.55
N SER A 218 -28.23 -57.66 10.38
CA SER A 218 -27.97 -57.00 9.09
C SER A 218 -28.83 -55.75 8.91
N GLY A 219 -30.10 -55.80 9.31
CA GLY A 219 -31.00 -54.65 9.28
C GLY A 219 -30.57 -53.54 10.24
N ASP A 220 -30.06 -53.88 11.42
CA ASP A 220 -29.61 -52.89 12.39
C ASP A 220 -28.29 -52.25 11.98
N LEU A 221 -27.33 -53.03 11.45
CA LEU A 221 -26.10 -52.49 10.84
C LEU A 221 -26.41 -51.53 9.68
N ALA A 222 -27.38 -51.86 8.82
CA ALA A 222 -27.77 -50.98 7.72
C ALA A 222 -28.34 -49.63 8.22
N LYS A 223 -29.08 -49.63 9.34
CA LYS A 223 -29.57 -48.39 9.98
C LYS A 223 -28.43 -47.56 10.55
N GLU A 224 -27.47 -48.19 11.22
CA GLU A 224 -26.31 -47.49 11.78
C GLU A 224 -25.48 -46.81 10.68
N ILE A 225 -25.20 -47.53 9.57
CA ILE A 225 -24.49 -46.95 8.43
C ILE A 225 -25.31 -45.79 7.81
N SER A 226 -26.64 -45.93 7.71
CA SER A 226 -27.51 -44.86 7.20
C SER A 226 -27.44 -43.58 8.05
N LYS A 227 -27.37 -43.73 9.38
CA LYS A 227 -27.19 -42.59 10.30
C LYS A 227 -25.85 -41.90 10.07
N SER A 228 -24.76 -42.66 9.93
CA SER A 228 -23.44 -42.11 9.65
C SER A 228 -23.39 -41.38 8.30
N LEU A 229 -24.04 -41.90 7.26
CA LEU A 229 -24.14 -41.22 5.96
C LEU A 229 -24.96 -39.94 6.02
N SER A 230 -25.99 -39.88 6.86
CA SER A 230 -26.78 -38.66 7.07
C SER A 230 -25.92 -37.55 7.66
N SER A 231 -25.08 -37.89 8.66
CA SER A 231 -24.10 -36.95 9.22
C SER A 231 -23.10 -36.47 8.17
N LEU A 232 -22.59 -37.37 7.32
CA LEU A 232 -21.69 -36.99 6.24
C LEU A 232 -22.35 -36.06 5.22
N GLN A 233 -23.63 -36.26 4.90
CA GLN A 233 -24.38 -35.37 4.01
C GLN A 233 -24.50 -33.95 4.59
N GLU A 234 -24.75 -33.84 5.89
CA GLU A 234 -24.81 -32.55 6.59
C GLU A 234 -23.43 -31.85 6.57
N GLU A 235 -22.35 -32.58 6.83
CA GLU A 235 -20.98 -32.06 6.76
C GLU A 235 -20.62 -31.55 5.36
N ILE A 236 -20.96 -32.30 4.30
CA ILE A 236 -20.72 -31.88 2.91
C ILE A 236 -21.54 -30.62 2.58
N THR A 237 -22.77 -30.51 3.10
CA THR A 237 -23.62 -29.33 2.89
C THR A 237 -23.01 -28.09 3.57
N SER A 238 -22.51 -28.24 4.78
CA SER A 238 -21.78 -27.18 5.49
C SER A 238 -20.52 -26.75 4.73
N LEU A 239 -19.75 -27.71 4.20
CA LEU A 239 -18.58 -27.44 3.38
C LEU A 239 -18.95 -26.67 2.10
N SER A 240 -20.10 -26.98 1.49
CA SER A 240 -20.61 -26.27 0.31
C SER A 240 -20.85 -24.79 0.59
N GLN A 241 -21.45 -24.47 1.75
CA GLN A 241 -21.65 -23.09 2.18
C GLN A 241 -20.32 -22.35 2.38
N MET A 242 -19.32 -22.99 2.99
CA MET A 242 -17.98 -22.40 3.17
C MET A 242 -17.26 -22.12 1.84
N VAL A 243 -17.42 -23.01 0.85
CA VAL A 243 -16.85 -22.81 -0.49
C VAL A 243 -17.54 -21.65 -1.22
N LEU A 244 -18.86 -21.50 -1.10
CA LEU A 244 -19.57 -20.34 -1.65
C LEU A 244 -19.11 -19.03 -1.00
N ALA A 245 -18.90 -19.02 0.33
CA ALA A 245 -18.34 -17.87 1.02
C ALA A 245 -16.92 -17.54 0.52
N SER A 246 -16.06 -18.55 0.33
CA SER A 246 -14.72 -18.38 -0.24
C SER A 246 -14.75 -17.80 -1.65
N LYS A 247 -15.70 -18.22 -2.50
CA LYS A 247 -15.88 -17.67 -3.86
C LYS A 247 -16.28 -16.19 -3.82
N ASN A 248 -17.18 -15.82 -2.91
CA ASN A 248 -17.57 -14.42 -2.73
C ASN A 248 -16.40 -13.55 -2.23
N LEU A 249 -15.59 -14.10 -1.31
CA LEU A 249 -14.40 -13.40 -0.82
C LEU A 249 -13.36 -13.19 -1.93
N ALA A 250 -13.12 -14.21 -2.77
CA ALA A 250 -12.23 -14.09 -3.93
C ALA A 250 -12.72 -12.99 -4.89
N LYS A 251 -14.03 -12.89 -5.12
CA LYS A 251 -14.63 -11.85 -5.97
C LYS A 251 -14.41 -10.44 -5.37
N ALA A 252 -14.72 -10.26 -4.09
CA ALA A 252 -14.53 -8.99 -3.41
C ALA A 252 -13.04 -8.57 -3.38
N GLN A 253 -12.13 -9.54 -3.25
CA GLN A 253 -10.69 -9.29 -3.34
C GLN A 253 -10.29 -8.74 -4.72
N THR A 254 -10.81 -9.32 -5.81
CA THR A 254 -10.57 -8.82 -7.17
C THR A 254 -11.10 -7.39 -7.37
N GLU A 255 -12.29 -7.09 -6.85
CA GLU A 255 -12.87 -5.74 -6.89
C GLU A 255 -11.97 -4.73 -6.13
N GLY A 256 -11.52 -5.07 -4.93
CA GLY A 256 -10.60 -4.22 -4.16
C GLY A 256 -9.23 -4.01 -4.83
N ILE A 257 -8.72 -5.00 -5.56
CA ILE A 257 -7.47 -4.85 -6.33
C ILE A 257 -7.65 -3.85 -7.49
N MET A 258 -8.83 -3.83 -8.13
CA MET A 258 -9.11 -2.86 -9.19
C MET A 258 -9.16 -1.42 -8.65
N GLU A 259 -9.77 -1.23 -7.47
CA GLU A 259 -9.76 0.07 -6.78
C GLU A 259 -8.34 0.50 -6.39
N LEU A 260 -7.55 -0.44 -5.85
CA LEU A 260 -6.16 -0.21 -5.49
C LEU A 260 -5.31 0.20 -6.71
N ALA A 261 -5.51 -0.44 -7.87
CA ALA A 261 -4.83 -0.09 -9.10
C ALA A 261 -5.13 1.36 -9.54
N SER A 262 -6.37 1.82 -9.39
CA SER A 262 -6.73 3.21 -9.65
C SER A 262 -6.03 4.17 -8.68
N ALA A 263 -6.04 3.85 -7.38
CA ALA A 263 -5.38 4.68 -6.37
C ALA A 263 -3.87 4.79 -6.59
N ILE A 264 -3.22 3.68 -6.99
CA ILE A 264 -1.80 3.66 -7.38
C ILE A 264 -1.54 4.65 -8.52
N GLN A 265 -2.39 4.69 -9.54
CA GLN A 265 -2.23 5.59 -10.68
C GLN A 265 -2.30 7.06 -10.25
N ASP A 266 -3.22 7.40 -9.34
CA ASP A 266 -3.35 8.75 -8.79
C ASP A 266 -2.11 9.16 -7.97
N VAL A 267 -1.65 8.29 -7.07
CA VAL A 267 -0.44 8.55 -6.27
C VAL A 267 0.80 8.69 -7.15
N THR A 268 0.92 7.88 -8.21
CA THR A 268 2.03 8.00 -9.18
C THR A 268 2.04 9.38 -9.84
N LYS A 269 0.86 9.90 -10.21
CA LYS A 269 0.72 11.22 -10.81
C LYS A 269 1.11 12.32 -9.82
N GLU A 270 0.69 12.21 -8.57
CA GLU A 270 1.06 13.16 -7.51
C GLU A 270 2.56 13.13 -7.18
N ALA A 271 3.17 11.95 -7.12
CA ALA A 271 4.61 11.81 -6.91
C ALA A 271 5.41 12.48 -8.04
N CYS A 272 4.99 12.30 -9.30
CA CYS A 272 5.60 12.96 -10.45
C CYS A 272 5.49 14.49 -10.36
N LEU A 273 4.32 15.02 -9.95
CA LEU A 273 4.14 16.46 -9.75
C LEU A 273 5.06 17.00 -8.64
N LEU A 274 5.18 16.30 -7.51
CA LEU A 274 6.09 16.67 -6.43
C LEU A 274 7.56 16.69 -6.91
N GLN A 275 7.95 15.70 -7.71
CA GLN A 275 9.29 15.64 -8.29
C GLN A 275 9.55 16.83 -9.23
N GLN A 276 8.58 17.19 -10.07
CA GLN A 276 8.67 18.39 -10.92
C GLN A 276 8.76 19.68 -10.09
N MET A 277 7.97 19.80 -9.02
CA MET A 277 8.03 20.96 -8.11
C MET A 277 9.35 21.07 -7.33
N SER A 278 10.00 19.93 -7.04
CA SER A 278 11.30 19.91 -6.36
C SER A 278 12.45 20.37 -7.26
N GLN A 279 12.31 20.26 -8.59
CA GLN A 279 13.32 20.72 -9.52
C GLN A 279 13.22 22.25 -9.68
N ILE A 280 14.14 22.99 -9.05
CA ILE A 280 14.29 24.41 -9.35
C ILE A 280 14.87 24.52 -10.77
N GLN A 281 14.17 25.27 -11.65
CA GLN A 281 14.81 25.82 -12.84
C GLN A 281 15.91 26.78 -12.37
N ALA A 282 17.15 26.30 -12.30
CA ALA A 282 18.30 27.18 -12.31
C ALA A 282 18.24 27.91 -13.65
N GLY A 283 17.67 29.12 -13.64
CA GLY A 283 17.56 29.97 -14.82
C GLY A 283 18.94 30.11 -15.46
N SER A 284 19.00 29.76 -16.74
CA SER A 284 20.07 30.03 -17.70
C SER A 284 20.57 31.47 -17.65
#